data_AF-A0A1D2S4Q5-F1
#
_entry.id   AF-A0A1D2S4Q5-F1
#
_cell.length_a   1.000
_cell.length_b   1.000
_cell.length_c   1.000
_cell.angle_alpha   90.00
_cell.angle_beta   90.00
_cell.angle_gamma   90.00
#
_symmetry.space_group_name_H-M   'P 1'
#
loop_
_entity.id
_entity.type
_entity.pdbx_description
1 polymer ?
#
loop_
_entity_poly.entity_id
_entity_poly.type
_entity_poly.pdbx_seq_one_letter_code
_entity_poly.pdbx_strand_id
1 'polypeptide(L)'
;MSASKRLNQRLVAALDRLAWGWSDLGRWLAERGFWPAATLVLCTATGEQRQLTATRLRPARGTQAAQGLLVSRADCLWGSLALPAMPRRELPSALDEALWRVSPLPPQQMLCAWRAEPHADGSWQVQWGIGRREGLQAALAQAGLDASAPVFLQSGDDQALPVRQLAGAPRTGQGSWRLVCVALTLALVAALFTPAAVPLALKHRAVTRAMAHVTALEQQAAPLRQQLDELHQQAGLADALKTANAARLPLASAIELIARTVPDGAWLERIDVSGTTIRITGVADNAGELLTQLARQPALADVHASAASVRDNALAKERFTIEMRWREPSAQEGKP
;
A
#
# COMPACT_ATOMS: atom_id res chain seq x y z
N MET A 1 30.50 -8.02 18.19
CA MET A 1 29.22 -7.28 18.40
C MET A 1 28.64 -6.88 17.05
N SER A 2 27.47 -7.42 16.68
CA SER A 2 26.84 -7.23 15.36
C SER A 2 26.50 -5.75 15.06
N ALA A 3 26.65 -5.34 13.79
CA ALA A 3 26.28 -4.02 13.30
C ALA A 3 24.79 -3.67 13.54
N SER A 4 23.90 -4.66 13.52
CA SER A 4 22.47 -4.47 13.82
C SER A 4 22.24 -4.08 15.29
N LYS A 5 23.04 -4.62 16.22
CA LYS A 5 22.95 -4.29 17.65
C LYS A 5 23.35 -2.83 17.92
N ARG A 6 24.35 -2.32 17.18
CA ARG A 6 24.78 -0.91 17.25
C ARG A 6 23.74 0.05 16.67
N LEU A 7 23.07 -0.32 15.56
CA LEU A 7 22.02 0.50 14.98
C LEU A 7 20.80 0.60 15.92
N ASN A 8 20.39 -0.52 16.52
CA ASN A 8 19.29 -0.56 17.47
C ASN A 8 19.59 0.27 18.73
N GLN A 9 20.82 0.16 19.28
CA GLN A 9 21.25 0.99 20.40
C GLN A 9 21.19 2.50 20.08
N ARG A 10 21.57 2.90 18.86
CA ARG A 10 21.49 4.30 18.42
C ARG A 10 20.04 4.79 18.30
N LEU A 11 19.13 3.97 17.75
CA LEU A 11 17.71 4.31 17.66
C LEU A 11 17.06 4.43 19.04
N VAL A 12 17.35 3.50 19.95
CA VAL A 12 16.85 3.55 21.34
C VAL A 12 17.39 4.79 22.05
N ALA A 13 18.67 5.11 21.89
CA ALA A 13 19.25 6.33 22.47
C ALA A 13 18.62 7.61 21.89
N ALA A 14 18.31 7.63 20.59
CA ALA A 14 17.65 8.78 19.95
C ALA A 14 16.21 8.98 20.45
N LEU A 15 15.43 7.88 20.58
CA LEU A 15 14.08 7.93 21.15
C LEU A 15 14.10 8.33 22.63
N ASP A 16 15.07 7.84 23.40
CA ASP A 16 15.26 8.24 24.80
C ASP A 16 15.56 9.74 24.94
N ARG A 17 16.30 10.34 23.99
CA ARG A 17 16.55 11.79 23.95
C ARG A 17 15.29 12.60 23.66
N LEU A 18 14.49 12.18 22.68
CA LEU A 18 13.21 12.84 22.38
C LEU A 18 12.25 12.75 23.58
N ALA A 19 12.15 11.58 24.20
CA ALA A 19 11.35 11.39 25.41
C ALA A 19 11.87 12.23 26.58
N TRP A 20 13.19 12.40 26.70
CA TRP A 20 13.78 13.32 27.69
C TRP A 20 13.40 14.77 27.39
N GLY A 21 13.58 15.24 26.15
CA GLY A 21 13.29 16.63 25.75
C GLY A 21 11.84 17.03 26.01
N TRP A 22 10.89 16.12 25.75
CA TRP A 22 9.48 16.33 26.09
C TRP A 22 9.24 16.42 27.60
N SER A 23 9.93 15.57 28.38
CA SER A 23 9.79 15.59 29.85
C SER A 23 10.42 16.84 30.48
N ASP A 24 11.50 17.35 29.89
CA ASP A 24 12.18 18.55 30.37
C ASP A 24 11.41 19.81 29.98
N LEU A 25 10.83 19.85 28.78
CA LEU A 25 9.90 20.90 28.36
C LEU A 25 8.66 20.95 29.27
N GLY A 26 8.07 19.79 29.59
CA GLY A 26 6.95 19.71 30.52
C GLY A 26 7.31 20.21 31.92
N ARG A 27 8.53 19.90 32.41
CA ARG A 27 9.05 20.44 33.68
C ARG A 27 9.20 21.95 33.62
N TRP A 28 9.83 22.47 32.58
CA TRP A 28 10.04 23.90 32.41
C TRP A 28 8.72 24.68 32.37
N LEU A 29 7.71 24.15 31.68
CA LEU A 29 6.36 24.71 31.66
C LEU A 29 5.69 24.66 33.04
N ALA A 30 5.83 23.54 33.76
CA ALA A 30 5.33 23.39 35.12
C ALA A 30 5.98 24.38 36.11
N GLU A 31 7.30 24.57 36.02
CA GLU A 31 8.04 25.51 36.90
C GLU A 31 7.68 26.98 36.64
N ARG A 32 7.26 27.29 35.41
CA ARG A 32 6.71 28.60 35.01
C ARG A 32 5.22 28.76 35.29
N GLY A 33 4.52 27.71 35.71
CA GLY A 33 3.08 27.74 35.98
C GLY A 33 2.19 27.64 34.74
N PHE A 34 2.76 27.39 33.57
CA PHE A 34 2.01 27.14 32.32
C PHE A 34 1.46 25.71 32.23
N TRP A 35 1.85 24.84 33.17
CA TRP A 35 1.40 23.44 33.22
C TRP A 35 0.94 23.06 34.63
N PRO A 36 -0.19 22.35 34.80
CA PRO A 36 -0.61 21.85 36.11
C PRO A 36 0.40 20.82 36.63
N ALA A 37 1.04 21.12 37.76
CA ALA A 37 1.97 20.22 38.42
C ALA A 37 1.60 20.03 39.88
N ALA A 38 1.72 18.79 40.37
CA ALA A 38 1.55 18.47 41.77
C ALA A 38 2.56 19.31 42.59
N THR A 39 2.04 20.08 43.54
CA THR A 39 2.83 20.86 44.47
C THR A 39 2.90 20.10 45.79
N LEU A 40 4.11 19.86 46.28
CA LEU A 40 4.34 19.17 47.55
C LEU A 40 4.85 20.18 48.56
N VAL A 41 4.31 20.17 49.78
CA VAL A 41 4.89 20.96 50.87
C VAL A 41 5.95 20.12 51.56
N LEU A 42 7.17 20.64 51.60
CA LEU A 42 8.31 20.02 52.25
C LEU A 42 8.64 20.79 53.53
N CYS A 43 9.01 20.10 54.59
CA CYS A 43 9.55 20.71 55.79
C CYS A 43 11.04 20.41 55.90
N THR A 44 11.82 21.38 56.35
CA THR A 44 13.20 21.18 56.74
C THR A 44 13.28 20.64 58.17
N ALA A 45 14.44 20.12 58.57
CA ALA A 45 14.68 19.71 59.95
C ALA A 45 14.53 20.86 60.97
N THR A 46 14.68 22.12 60.53
CA THR A 46 14.48 23.31 61.35
C THR A 46 13.03 23.79 61.41
N GLY A 47 12.11 23.10 60.72
CA GLY A 47 10.68 23.43 60.69
C GLY A 47 10.28 24.43 59.59
N GLU A 48 11.21 24.93 58.77
CA GLU A 48 10.85 25.77 57.62
C GLU A 48 10.08 24.96 56.57
N GLN A 49 8.97 25.51 56.09
CA GLN A 49 8.18 24.89 55.03
C GLN A 49 8.46 25.52 53.67
N ARG A 50 8.72 24.68 52.66
CA ARG A 50 8.88 25.07 51.26
C ARG A 50 7.96 24.27 50.37
N GLN A 51 7.30 24.94 49.44
CA GLN A 51 6.52 24.30 48.39
C GLN A 51 7.42 23.90 47.23
N LEU A 52 7.40 22.63 46.84
CA LEU A 52 8.09 22.11 45.67
C LEU A 52 7.09 21.93 44.53
N THR A 53 7.33 22.62 43.42
CA THR A 53 6.62 22.41 42.15
C THR A 53 7.60 21.84 41.14
N ALA A 54 7.37 20.59 40.73
CA ALA A 54 8.29 19.79 39.92
C ALA A 54 9.68 19.66 40.58
N THR A 55 10.62 20.59 40.33
CA THR A 55 11.93 20.62 41.00
C THR A 55 12.29 21.97 41.60
N ARG A 56 11.39 22.96 41.46
CA ARG A 56 11.60 24.30 41.98
C ARG A 56 10.98 24.47 43.36
N LEU A 57 11.78 24.92 44.31
CA LEU A 57 11.34 25.31 45.65
C LEU A 57 10.81 26.74 45.62
N ARG A 58 9.73 26.98 46.34
CA ARG A 58 9.13 28.29 46.62
C ARG A 58 8.81 28.35 48.12
N PRO A 59 8.80 29.54 48.74
CA PRO A 59 8.34 29.67 50.11
C PRO A 59 6.89 29.18 50.20
N ALA A 60 6.58 28.34 51.19
CA ALA A 60 5.23 27.84 51.35
C ALA A 60 4.28 28.99 51.67
N ARG A 61 3.22 29.15 50.87
CA ARG A 61 2.13 30.09 51.16
C ARG A 61 0.96 29.30 51.74
N GLY A 62 0.82 29.32 53.06
CA GLY A 62 -0.31 28.72 53.80
C GLY A 62 0.06 27.57 54.74
N THR A 63 -0.90 27.15 55.56
CA THR A 63 -0.81 26.08 56.57
C THR A 63 -1.20 24.72 55.99
N GLN A 64 -0.49 24.27 54.96
CA GLN A 64 -0.65 22.91 54.46
C GLN A 64 0.24 21.95 55.27
N ALA A 65 -0.27 20.74 55.52
CA ALA A 65 0.52 19.69 56.16
C ALA A 65 1.75 19.36 55.31
N ALA A 66 2.91 19.23 55.95
CA ALA A 66 4.12 18.78 55.29
C ALA A 66 3.90 17.35 54.76
N GLN A 67 4.30 17.12 53.51
CA GLN A 67 4.17 15.84 52.82
C GLN A 67 5.54 15.18 52.60
N GLY A 68 6.65 15.86 52.91
CA GLY A 68 8.00 15.34 52.72
C GLY A 68 9.06 16.15 53.43
N LEU A 69 10.24 15.56 53.57
CA LEU A 69 11.38 16.17 54.24
C LEU A 69 12.33 16.81 53.21
N LEU A 70 12.77 18.03 53.47
CA LEU A 70 13.80 18.74 52.72
C LEU A 70 15.10 18.77 53.53
N VAL A 71 16.14 18.11 53.01
CA VAL A 71 17.49 18.19 53.56
C VAL A 71 18.15 19.45 53.02
N SER A 72 18.68 20.28 53.93
CA SER A 72 19.33 21.53 53.60
C SER A 72 20.56 21.31 52.72
N ARG A 73 20.87 22.31 51.90
CA ARG A 73 22.06 22.28 51.04
C ARG A 73 23.36 22.13 51.86
N ALA A 74 23.41 22.68 53.06
CA ALA A 74 24.59 22.60 53.94
C ALA A 74 24.94 21.16 54.36
N ASP A 75 23.93 20.29 54.43
CA ASP A 75 24.09 18.88 54.82
C ASP A 75 24.25 17.95 53.60
N CYS A 76 24.38 18.52 52.39
CA CYS A 76 24.46 17.80 51.14
C CYS A 76 25.74 18.16 50.37
N LEU A 77 26.42 17.14 49.85
CA LEU A 77 27.53 17.30 48.92
C LEU A 77 27.04 17.17 47.49
N TRP A 78 27.32 18.18 46.66
CA TRP A 78 26.87 18.22 45.26
C TRP A 78 28.05 18.18 44.31
N GLY A 79 27.83 17.54 43.16
CA GLY A 79 28.80 17.49 42.09
C GLY A 79 28.17 17.23 40.73
N SER A 80 29.03 17.18 39.72
CA SER A 80 28.64 16.80 38.37
C SER A 80 29.61 15.78 37.81
N LEU A 81 29.11 14.86 37.00
CA LEU A 81 29.93 13.90 36.27
C LEU A 81 29.36 13.68 34.87
N ALA A 82 30.23 13.32 33.94
CA ALA A 82 29.84 12.94 32.59
C ALA A 82 29.84 11.41 32.48
N LEU A 83 28.73 10.84 32.02
CA LEU A 83 28.63 9.43 31.65
C LEU A 83 28.69 9.26 30.13
N PRO A 84 29.26 8.15 29.64
CA PRO A 84 29.28 7.86 28.21
C PRO A 84 27.87 7.65 27.65
N ALA A 85 27.75 7.68 26.32
CA ALA A 85 26.50 7.40 25.64
C ALA A 85 25.99 5.99 25.95
N MET A 86 24.89 5.90 26.69
CA MET A 86 24.26 4.65 27.13
C MET A 86 22.73 4.77 27.15
N PRO A 87 21.97 3.66 27.06
CA PRO A 87 20.53 3.70 27.13
C PRO A 87 20.04 4.13 28.52
N ARG A 88 18.90 4.82 28.59
CA ARG A 88 18.40 5.44 29.83
C ARG A 88 18.16 4.43 30.96
N ARG A 89 17.87 3.18 30.62
CA ARG A 89 17.61 2.10 31.59
C ARG A 89 18.87 1.67 32.35
N GLU A 90 20.05 1.85 31.76
CA GLU A 90 21.34 1.47 32.35
C GLU A 90 21.95 2.63 33.16
N LEU A 91 21.46 3.86 32.99
CA LEU A 91 21.92 5.05 33.72
C LEU A 91 21.94 4.88 35.25
N PRO A 92 20.88 4.33 35.92
CA PRO A 92 20.91 4.21 37.37
C PRO A 92 22.06 3.32 37.86
N SER A 93 22.28 2.18 37.20
CA SER A 93 23.35 1.24 37.57
C SER A 93 24.73 1.85 37.32
N ALA A 94 24.94 2.48 36.15
CA ALA A 94 26.20 3.15 35.85
C ALA A 94 26.49 4.32 36.80
N LEU A 95 25.45 5.05 37.20
CA LEU A 95 25.57 6.16 38.12
C LEU A 95 25.84 5.69 39.55
N ASP A 96 25.22 4.60 40.00
CA ASP A 96 25.54 4.01 41.30
C ASP A 96 27.03 3.64 41.34
N GLU A 97 27.55 2.93 40.32
CA GLU A 97 28.99 2.61 40.25
C GLU A 97 29.89 3.86 40.23
N ALA A 98 29.50 4.90 39.48
CA ALA A 98 30.25 6.14 39.41
C ALA A 98 30.25 6.89 40.75
N LEU A 99 29.10 6.93 41.43
CA LEU A 99 28.95 7.58 42.74
C LEU A 99 29.77 6.88 43.81
N TRP A 100 29.89 5.56 43.78
CA TRP A 100 30.71 4.82 44.76
C TRP A 100 32.19 5.18 44.67
N ARG A 101 32.67 5.59 43.49
CA ARG A 101 34.06 6.02 43.30
C ARG A 101 34.33 7.44 43.79
N VAL A 102 33.30 8.29 43.83
CA VAL A 102 33.43 9.73 44.14
C VAL A 102 32.88 10.06 45.53
N SER A 103 32.05 9.20 46.11
CA SER A 103 31.42 9.41 47.42
C SER A 103 32.43 9.26 48.56
N PRO A 104 32.48 10.22 49.50
CA PRO A 104 33.22 10.06 50.76
C PRO A 104 32.49 9.18 51.78
N LEU A 105 31.20 8.87 51.55
CA LEU A 105 30.35 8.10 52.44
C LEU A 105 30.17 6.66 51.96
N PRO A 106 30.05 5.67 52.88
CA PRO A 106 29.76 4.30 52.51
C PRO A 106 28.32 4.19 51.95
N PRO A 107 28.07 3.24 51.04
CA PRO A 107 26.82 3.15 50.30
C PRO A 107 25.58 2.92 51.20
N GLN A 108 25.75 2.31 52.37
CA GLN A 108 24.67 2.07 53.33
C GLN A 108 24.22 3.34 54.05
N GLN A 109 25.09 4.34 54.19
CA GLN A 109 24.81 5.59 54.90
C GLN A 109 24.54 6.76 53.95
N MET A 110 24.58 6.52 52.64
CA MET A 110 24.41 7.52 51.61
C MET A 110 22.93 7.68 51.21
N LEU A 111 22.47 8.93 51.15
CA LEU A 111 21.25 9.32 50.43
C LEU A 111 21.66 9.96 49.10
N CYS A 112 21.22 9.42 47.98
CA CYS A 112 21.54 9.98 46.67
C CYS A 112 20.30 10.59 45.99
N ALA A 113 20.47 11.80 45.49
CA ALA A 113 19.57 12.44 44.54
C ALA A 113 20.36 12.78 43.28
N TRP A 114 19.77 12.58 42.10
CA TRP A 114 20.47 12.86 40.86
C TRP A 114 19.53 13.21 39.71
N ARG A 115 20.07 13.98 38.77
CA ARG A 115 19.45 14.35 37.51
C ARG A 115 20.44 14.12 36.37
N ALA A 116 19.97 13.43 35.33
CA ALA A 116 20.73 13.23 34.10
C ALA A 116 20.11 14.06 32.96
N GLU A 117 20.96 14.77 32.23
CA GLU A 117 20.62 15.59 31.08
C GLU A 117 21.47 15.13 29.88
N PRO A 118 20.88 14.92 28.70
CA PRO A 118 21.63 14.50 27.52
C PRO A 118 22.49 15.67 27.03
N HIS A 119 23.74 15.39 26.72
CA HIS A 119 24.67 16.36 26.14
C HIS A 119 24.69 16.25 24.60
N ALA A 120 25.14 17.31 23.92
CA ALA A 120 25.15 17.38 22.45
C ALA A 120 25.98 16.24 21.81
N ASP A 121 27.13 15.92 22.42
CA ASP A 121 28.04 14.85 21.99
C ASP A 121 27.49 13.43 22.23
N GLY A 122 26.34 13.35 22.90
CA GLY A 122 25.64 12.11 23.19
C GLY A 122 26.03 11.40 24.47
N SER A 123 26.98 11.97 25.22
CA SER A 123 27.17 11.69 26.64
C SER A 123 25.99 12.19 27.48
N TRP A 124 25.95 11.76 28.73
CA TRP A 124 24.99 12.25 29.73
C TRP A 124 25.73 13.12 30.74
N GLN A 125 25.27 14.36 30.92
CA GLN A 125 25.67 15.22 32.02
C GLN A 125 24.81 14.86 33.23
N VAL A 126 25.42 14.40 34.31
CA VAL A 126 24.70 14.02 35.52
C VAL A 126 25.08 14.95 36.66
N GLN A 127 24.08 15.65 37.21
CA GLN A 127 24.19 16.34 38.49
C GLN A 127 23.76 15.40 39.60
N TRP A 128 24.56 15.30 40.65
CA TRP A 128 24.31 14.39 41.75
C TRP A 128 24.51 15.10 43.09
N GLY A 129 23.74 14.67 44.08
CA GLY A 129 23.76 15.14 45.45
C GLY A 129 23.80 13.95 46.39
N ILE A 130 24.69 14.02 47.36
CA ILE A 130 24.90 13.02 48.41
C ILE A 130 24.58 13.66 49.75
N GLY A 131 23.62 13.10 50.47
CA GLY A 131 23.32 13.42 51.86
C GLY A 131 23.63 12.25 52.79
N ARG A 132 23.65 12.52 54.10
CA ARG A 132 23.81 11.48 55.12
C ARG A 132 22.45 10.87 55.49
N ARG A 133 22.38 9.54 55.59
CA ARG A 133 21.18 8.82 56.06
C ARG A 133 21.03 8.85 57.58
N GLU A 134 22.14 9.00 58.31
CA GLU A 134 22.13 9.13 59.77
C GLU A 134 21.29 10.34 60.20
N GLY A 135 20.44 10.15 61.21
CA GLY A 135 19.54 11.21 61.69
C GLY A 135 18.29 11.43 60.82
N LEU A 136 18.17 10.79 59.65
CA LEU A 136 17.01 10.94 58.78
C LEU A 136 15.69 10.56 59.48
N GLN A 137 15.68 9.44 60.20
CA GLN A 137 14.49 8.98 60.92
C GLN A 137 14.10 9.94 62.05
N ALA A 138 15.09 10.53 62.73
CA ALA A 138 14.85 11.54 63.75
C ALA A 138 14.31 12.84 63.14
N ALA A 139 14.84 13.26 61.99
CA ALA A 139 14.36 14.42 61.25
C ALA A 139 12.91 14.21 60.74
N LEU A 140 12.58 13.02 60.24
CA LEU A 140 11.22 12.66 59.84
C LEU A 140 10.26 12.68 61.04
N ALA A 141 10.67 12.12 62.18
CA ALA A 141 9.86 12.13 63.40
C ALA A 141 9.63 13.55 63.94
N GLN A 142 10.66 14.40 63.94
CA GLN A 142 10.55 15.82 64.34
C GLN A 142 9.63 16.61 63.40
N ALA A 143 9.63 16.26 62.12
CA ALA A 143 8.75 16.82 61.12
C ALA A 143 7.30 16.29 61.18
N GLY A 144 7.01 15.30 62.04
CA GLY A 144 5.70 14.62 62.09
C GLY A 144 5.37 13.82 60.83
N LEU A 145 6.39 13.36 60.11
CA LEU A 145 6.27 12.61 58.86
C LEU A 145 6.50 11.11 59.10
N ASP A 146 5.80 10.28 58.33
CA ASP A 146 6.01 8.84 58.33
C ASP A 146 7.40 8.46 57.80
N ALA A 147 7.89 7.28 58.18
CA ALA A 147 9.17 6.75 57.69
C ALA A 147 9.20 6.54 56.16
N SER A 148 8.03 6.46 55.52
CA SER A 148 7.86 6.34 54.07
C SER A 148 7.69 7.69 53.37
N ALA A 149 7.78 8.81 54.08
CA ALA A 149 7.60 10.12 53.48
C ALA A 149 8.74 10.42 52.48
N PRO A 150 8.44 11.10 51.36
CA PRO A 150 9.45 11.46 50.39
C PRO A 150 10.48 12.43 50.95
N VAL A 151 11.74 12.15 50.65
CA VAL A 151 12.89 12.98 51.04
C VAL A 151 13.49 13.64 49.81
N PHE A 152 13.85 14.91 49.94
CA PHE A 152 14.46 15.72 48.90
C PHE A 152 15.76 16.33 49.39
N LEU A 153 16.76 16.39 48.52
CA LEU A 153 18.01 17.09 48.76
C LEU A 153 17.98 18.44 48.04
N GLN A 154 18.31 19.51 48.76
CA GLN A 154 18.39 20.84 48.20
C GLN A 154 19.71 21.03 47.40
N SER A 155 19.60 21.32 46.11
CA SER A 155 20.75 21.55 45.22
C SER A 155 21.18 23.01 45.14
N GLY A 156 20.23 23.93 45.33
CA GLY A 156 20.44 25.37 45.32
C GLY A 156 19.32 26.09 46.07
N ASP A 157 19.31 27.42 46.05
CA ASP A 157 18.35 28.20 46.86
C ASP A 157 16.89 27.92 46.46
N ASP A 158 16.69 27.66 45.17
CA ASP A 158 15.40 27.47 44.52
C ASP A 158 15.17 26.05 43.99
N GLN A 159 16.05 25.07 44.24
CA GLN A 159 15.95 23.75 43.62
C GLN A 159 16.18 22.59 44.59
N ALA A 160 15.35 21.55 44.47
CA ALA A 160 15.54 20.28 45.18
C ALA A 160 15.27 19.07 44.29
N LEU A 161 16.01 17.99 44.55
CA LEU A 161 15.87 16.72 43.83
C LEU A 161 15.41 15.61 44.78
N PRO A 162 14.52 14.71 44.32
CA PRO A 162 14.06 13.61 45.15
C PRO A 162 15.16 12.57 45.37
N VAL A 163 15.26 12.06 46.59
CA VAL A 163 16.12 10.92 46.94
C VAL A 163 15.51 9.64 46.36
N ARG A 164 16.26 8.91 45.55
CA ARG A 164 15.74 7.73 44.81
C ARG A 164 15.76 6.41 45.59
N GLN A 165 16.59 6.32 46.63
CA GLN A 165 16.79 5.09 47.41
C GLN A 165 15.73 4.85 48.48
N LEU A 166 14.88 5.84 48.75
CA LEU A 166 13.83 5.74 49.75
C LEU A 166 12.50 5.39 49.09
N ALA A 167 11.85 4.35 49.62
CA ALA A 167 10.49 4.00 49.26
C ALA A 167 9.58 5.17 49.66
N GLY A 168 8.91 5.78 48.68
CA GLY A 168 8.01 6.91 48.91
C GLY A 168 8.45 8.22 48.27
N ALA A 169 9.63 8.29 47.62
CA ALA A 169 9.91 9.36 46.66
C ALA A 169 8.67 9.52 45.77
N PRO A 170 8.09 10.74 45.60
CA PRO A 170 6.96 10.85 44.73
C PRO A 170 7.46 10.28 43.41
N ARG A 171 6.73 9.30 42.90
CA ARG A 171 6.76 9.03 41.48
C ARG A 171 6.24 10.30 40.87
N THR A 172 7.13 11.29 40.71
CA THR A 172 6.90 12.50 39.93
C THR A 172 6.20 11.96 38.70
N GLY A 173 5.00 12.48 38.42
CA GLY A 173 3.96 11.86 37.57
C GLY A 173 4.37 11.55 36.13
N GLN A 174 5.67 11.47 35.83
CA GLN A 174 6.30 10.93 34.65
C GLN A 174 5.74 9.58 34.20
N GLY A 175 5.15 8.74 35.07
CA GLY A 175 4.56 7.46 34.66
C GLY A 175 3.29 7.62 33.81
N SER A 176 2.29 8.33 34.33
CA SER A 176 1.04 8.63 33.62
C SER A 176 1.24 9.72 32.56
N TRP A 177 2.11 10.69 32.82
CA TRP A 177 2.45 11.74 31.87
C TRP A 177 3.19 11.22 30.64
N ARG A 178 4.06 10.19 30.78
CA ARG A 178 4.64 9.50 29.60
C ARG A 178 3.54 8.89 28.74
N LEU A 179 2.51 8.28 29.34
CA LEU A 179 1.37 7.74 28.59
C LEU A 179 0.56 8.86 27.94
N VAL A 180 0.37 10.01 28.60
CA VAL A 180 -0.30 11.19 28.01
C VAL A 180 0.53 11.80 26.88
N CYS A 181 1.85 11.97 27.03
CA CYS A 181 2.72 12.44 25.94
C CYS A 181 2.80 11.42 24.80
N VAL A 182 2.84 10.12 25.08
CA VAL A 182 2.78 9.08 24.06
C VAL A 182 1.41 9.10 23.37
N ALA A 183 0.32 9.25 24.10
CA ALA A 183 -1.02 9.37 23.52
C ALA A 183 -1.16 10.66 22.71
N LEU A 184 -0.56 11.78 23.15
CA LEU A 184 -0.65 13.08 22.49
C LEU A 184 0.28 13.15 21.27
N THR A 185 1.45 12.52 21.32
CA THR A 185 2.30 12.30 20.13
C THR A 185 1.66 11.33 19.17
N LEU A 186 1.07 10.23 19.64
CA LEU A 186 0.30 9.30 18.80
C LEU A 186 -0.93 10.00 18.20
N ALA A 187 -1.60 10.87 18.94
CA ALA A 187 -2.72 11.68 18.46
C ALA A 187 -2.26 12.76 17.48
N LEU A 188 -1.09 13.36 17.68
CA LEU A 188 -0.50 14.33 16.75
C LEU A 188 -0.05 13.63 15.46
N VAL A 189 0.58 12.45 15.56
CA VAL A 189 0.93 11.60 14.42
C VAL A 189 -0.35 11.16 13.72
N ALA A 190 -1.37 10.67 14.42
CA ALA A 190 -2.67 10.33 13.85
C ALA A 190 -3.33 11.54 13.20
N ALA A 191 -3.23 12.74 13.79
CA ALA A 191 -3.72 14.01 13.23
C ALA A 191 -2.96 14.42 11.96
N LEU A 192 -1.65 14.14 11.89
CA LEU A 192 -0.80 14.38 10.72
C LEU A 192 -1.04 13.33 9.62
N PHE A 193 -1.46 12.11 9.97
CA PHE A 193 -1.85 11.05 9.04
C PHE A 193 -3.34 11.12 8.64
N THR A 194 -4.22 11.76 9.41
CA THR A 194 -5.63 11.97 9.01
C THR A 194 -5.83 12.73 7.71
N PRO A 195 -5.06 13.79 7.34
CA PRO A 195 -5.21 14.41 6.02
C PRO A 195 -4.79 13.49 4.86
N ALA A 196 -4.12 12.36 5.12
CA ALA A 196 -3.86 11.33 4.11
C ALA A 196 -5.02 10.31 3.95
N ALA A 197 -5.88 10.17 4.95
CA ALA A 197 -7.04 9.26 4.91
C ALA A 197 -8.30 9.91 4.29
N VAL A 198 -8.45 11.24 4.40
CA VAL A 198 -9.56 11.99 3.79
C VAL A 198 -9.61 11.87 2.25
N PRO A 199 -8.49 11.98 1.48
CA PRO A 199 -8.56 11.80 0.03
C PRO A 199 -8.82 10.35 -0.39
N LEU A 200 -8.54 9.36 0.47
CA LEU A 200 -8.80 7.95 0.18
C LEU A 200 -10.28 7.60 0.39
N ALA A 201 -10.91 8.12 1.45
CA ALA A 201 -12.35 7.96 1.69
C ALA A 201 -13.22 8.70 0.65
N LEU A 202 -12.77 9.85 0.14
CA LEU A 202 -13.43 10.56 -0.94
C LEU A 202 -13.27 9.84 -2.29
N LYS A 203 -12.10 9.24 -2.56
CA LYS A 203 -11.89 8.42 -3.76
C LYS A 203 -12.71 7.14 -3.75
N HIS A 204 -12.84 6.46 -2.61
CA HIS A 204 -13.70 5.27 -2.51
C HIS A 204 -15.19 5.56 -2.66
N ARG A 205 -15.68 6.72 -2.17
CA ARG A 205 -17.08 7.12 -2.36
C ARG A 205 -17.42 7.60 -3.77
N ALA A 206 -16.44 8.13 -4.51
CA ALA A 206 -16.61 8.47 -5.92
C ALA A 206 -16.70 7.20 -6.80
N VAL A 207 -15.91 6.17 -6.48
CA VAL A 207 -15.92 4.89 -7.23
C VAL A 207 -17.19 4.08 -6.94
N THR A 208 -17.71 4.06 -5.71
CA THR A 208 -18.95 3.32 -5.41
C THR A 208 -20.22 4.01 -5.92
N ARG A 209 -20.26 5.35 -5.99
CA ARG A 209 -21.36 6.07 -6.67
C ARG A 209 -21.29 5.98 -8.19
N ALA A 210 -20.09 5.94 -8.78
CA ALA A 210 -19.94 5.67 -10.20
C ALA A 210 -20.34 4.23 -10.58
N MET A 211 -20.05 3.24 -9.72
CA MET A 211 -20.45 1.84 -9.96
C MET A 211 -21.97 1.61 -9.78
N ALA A 212 -22.64 2.36 -8.91
CA ALA A 212 -24.09 2.28 -8.72
C ALA A 212 -24.90 2.87 -9.89
N HIS A 213 -24.33 3.85 -10.62
CA HIS A 213 -24.96 4.34 -11.86
C HIS A 213 -24.69 3.43 -13.06
N VAL A 214 -23.59 2.66 -13.08
CA VAL A 214 -23.29 1.73 -14.18
C VAL A 214 -24.12 0.44 -14.07
N THR A 215 -24.37 -0.09 -12.87
CA THR A 215 -25.21 -1.29 -12.70
C THR A 215 -26.71 -1.03 -12.96
N ALA A 216 -27.18 0.20 -12.75
CA ALA A 216 -28.54 0.58 -13.16
C ALA A 216 -28.69 0.77 -14.68
N LEU A 217 -27.62 1.20 -15.37
CA LEU A 217 -27.59 1.33 -16.83
C LEU A 217 -27.34 -0.02 -17.55
N GLU A 218 -26.65 -0.97 -16.91
CA GLU A 218 -26.51 -2.33 -17.43
C GLU A 218 -27.84 -3.09 -17.50
N GLN A 219 -28.77 -2.84 -16.57
CA GLN A 219 -30.12 -3.41 -16.64
C GLN A 219 -30.96 -2.86 -17.79
N GLN A 220 -30.66 -1.65 -18.30
CA GLN A 220 -31.31 -1.08 -19.49
C GLN A 220 -30.58 -1.44 -20.79
N ALA A 221 -29.31 -1.86 -20.72
CA ALA A 221 -28.53 -2.28 -21.88
C ALA A 221 -28.63 -3.80 -22.18
N ALA A 222 -29.15 -4.60 -21.25
CA ALA A 222 -29.45 -6.02 -21.48
C ALA A 222 -30.37 -6.28 -22.69
N PRO A 223 -31.52 -5.58 -22.86
CA PRO A 223 -32.36 -5.78 -24.05
C PRO A 223 -31.68 -5.30 -25.34
N LEU A 224 -30.83 -4.28 -25.27
CA LEU A 224 -30.14 -3.75 -26.46
C LEU A 224 -29.02 -4.69 -26.94
N ARG A 225 -28.33 -5.37 -26.01
CA ARG A 225 -27.38 -6.45 -26.34
C ARG A 225 -28.08 -7.64 -26.98
N GLN A 226 -29.26 -8.02 -26.49
CA GLN A 226 -30.05 -9.10 -27.11
C GLN A 226 -30.48 -8.74 -28.54
N GLN A 227 -30.90 -7.49 -28.79
CA GLN A 227 -31.24 -7.04 -30.15
C GLN A 227 -30.03 -7.02 -31.09
N LEU A 228 -28.85 -6.64 -30.59
CA LEU A 228 -27.61 -6.69 -31.37
C LEU A 228 -27.17 -8.12 -31.65
N ASP A 229 -27.31 -9.03 -30.69
CA ASP A 229 -27.00 -10.45 -30.89
C ASP A 229 -27.97 -11.10 -31.89
N GLU A 230 -29.27 -10.76 -31.85
CA GLU A 230 -30.25 -11.20 -32.86
C GLU A 230 -29.90 -10.67 -34.25
N LEU A 231 -29.52 -9.39 -34.38
CA LEU A 231 -29.08 -8.82 -35.65
C LEU A 231 -27.78 -9.45 -36.16
N HIS A 232 -26.84 -9.77 -35.27
CA HIS A 232 -25.61 -10.48 -35.63
C HIS A 232 -25.89 -11.92 -36.07
N GLN A 233 -26.85 -12.62 -35.45
CA GLN A 233 -27.29 -13.94 -35.90
C GLN A 233 -27.95 -13.89 -37.27
N GLN A 234 -28.80 -12.88 -37.52
CA GLN A 234 -29.42 -12.68 -38.85
C GLN A 234 -28.39 -12.32 -39.91
N ALA A 235 -27.39 -11.49 -39.58
CA ALA A 235 -26.29 -11.17 -40.47
C ALA A 235 -25.43 -12.41 -40.78
N GLY A 236 -25.16 -13.26 -39.78
CA GLY A 236 -24.45 -14.53 -39.95
C GLY A 236 -25.23 -15.52 -40.82
N LEU A 237 -26.55 -15.59 -40.69
CA LEU A 237 -27.41 -16.39 -41.58
C LEU A 237 -27.42 -15.83 -43.01
N ALA A 238 -27.47 -14.51 -43.18
CA ALA A 238 -27.39 -13.89 -44.50
C ALA A 238 -26.02 -14.13 -45.16
N ASP A 239 -24.94 -14.13 -44.39
CA ASP A 239 -23.59 -14.39 -44.90
C ASP A 239 -23.36 -15.88 -45.21
N ALA A 240 -23.94 -16.77 -44.41
CA ALA A 240 -24.00 -18.21 -44.70
C ALA A 240 -24.85 -18.51 -45.95
N LEU A 241 -25.96 -17.79 -46.15
CA LEU A 241 -26.77 -17.89 -47.37
C LEU A 241 -26.03 -17.30 -48.58
N LYS A 242 -25.30 -16.19 -48.42
CA LYS A 242 -24.48 -15.61 -49.48
C LYS A 242 -23.33 -16.51 -49.88
N THR A 243 -22.63 -17.13 -48.94
CA THR A 243 -21.58 -18.12 -49.25
C THR A 243 -22.16 -19.40 -49.87
N ALA A 244 -23.33 -19.86 -49.40
CA ALA A 244 -24.05 -20.97 -50.04
C ALA A 244 -24.57 -20.63 -51.45
N ASN A 245 -24.92 -19.37 -51.73
CA ASN A 245 -25.31 -18.91 -53.07
C ASN A 245 -24.11 -18.57 -53.96
N ALA A 246 -23.01 -18.07 -53.42
CA ALA A 246 -21.77 -17.82 -54.16
C ALA A 246 -21.16 -19.15 -54.66
N ALA A 247 -21.38 -20.25 -53.93
CA ALA A 247 -21.05 -21.59 -54.39
C ALA A 247 -22.01 -22.14 -55.49
N ARG A 248 -23.06 -21.41 -55.87
CA ARG A 248 -23.96 -21.80 -56.97
C ARG A 248 -23.54 -21.10 -58.26
N LEU A 249 -23.01 -21.92 -59.16
CA LEU A 249 -22.87 -21.62 -60.57
C LEU A 249 -24.16 -20.97 -61.14
N PRO A 250 -24.11 -19.83 -61.87
CA PRO A 250 -25.27 -19.27 -62.55
C PRO A 250 -25.68 -20.19 -63.72
N LEU A 251 -26.44 -21.24 -63.38
CA LEU A 251 -26.80 -22.35 -64.26
C LEU A 251 -27.48 -21.86 -65.55
N ALA A 252 -28.32 -20.83 -65.47
CA ALA A 252 -28.97 -20.23 -66.64
C ALA A 252 -27.97 -19.61 -67.62
N SER A 253 -26.97 -18.87 -67.13
CA SER A 253 -25.96 -18.22 -67.96
C SER A 253 -24.97 -19.23 -68.56
N ALA A 254 -24.63 -20.29 -67.82
CA ALA A 254 -23.79 -21.36 -68.32
C ALA A 254 -24.50 -22.15 -69.44
N ILE A 255 -25.78 -22.51 -69.24
CA ILE A 255 -26.59 -23.20 -70.25
C ILE A 255 -26.78 -22.32 -71.49
N GLU A 256 -27.04 -21.03 -71.34
CA GLU A 256 -27.21 -20.12 -72.47
C GLU A 256 -25.91 -19.97 -73.29
N LEU A 257 -24.76 -19.88 -72.64
CA LEU A 257 -23.47 -19.80 -73.32
C LEU A 257 -23.19 -21.09 -74.11
N ILE A 258 -23.45 -22.25 -73.50
CA ILE A 258 -23.31 -23.56 -74.15
C ILE A 258 -24.28 -23.65 -75.35
N ALA A 259 -25.55 -23.30 -75.17
CA ALA A 259 -26.55 -23.34 -76.23
C ALA A 259 -26.18 -22.44 -77.43
N ARG A 260 -25.57 -21.26 -77.18
CA ARG A 260 -25.10 -20.35 -78.25
C ARG A 260 -23.83 -20.83 -78.96
N THR A 261 -23.05 -21.72 -78.34
CA THR A 261 -21.78 -22.23 -78.91
C THR A 261 -21.89 -23.62 -79.50
N VAL A 262 -23.06 -24.27 -79.39
CA VAL A 262 -23.34 -25.55 -80.04
C VAL A 262 -23.65 -25.29 -81.53
N PRO A 263 -22.90 -25.90 -82.47
CA PRO A 263 -23.18 -25.80 -83.91
C PRO A 263 -24.54 -26.42 -84.27
N ASP A 264 -25.18 -25.94 -85.33
CA ASP A 264 -26.49 -26.44 -85.81
C ASP A 264 -26.54 -27.96 -86.11
N GLY A 265 -25.37 -28.60 -86.25
CA GLY A 265 -25.20 -30.04 -86.49
C GLY A 265 -24.92 -30.90 -85.25
N ALA A 266 -24.92 -30.32 -84.04
CA ALA A 266 -24.63 -31.01 -82.79
C ALA A 266 -25.83 -30.99 -81.83
N TRP A 267 -26.05 -32.09 -81.10
CA TRP A 267 -27.05 -32.15 -80.03
C TRP A 267 -26.46 -32.67 -78.74
N LEU A 268 -26.97 -32.12 -77.63
CA LEU A 268 -26.57 -32.49 -76.28
C LEU A 268 -27.52 -33.55 -75.74
N GLU A 269 -26.97 -34.66 -75.26
CA GLU A 269 -27.74 -35.75 -74.64
C GLU A 269 -27.81 -35.58 -73.12
N ARG A 270 -26.71 -35.13 -72.50
CA ARG A 270 -26.64 -34.96 -71.05
C ARG A 270 -25.72 -33.82 -70.66
N ILE A 271 -26.17 -33.03 -69.69
CA ILE A 271 -25.37 -32.01 -69.00
C ILE A 271 -25.38 -32.35 -67.51
N ASP A 272 -24.20 -32.48 -66.92
CA ASP A 272 -24.01 -32.75 -65.50
C ASP A 272 -23.20 -31.60 -64.90
N VAL A 273 -23.75 -30.99 -63.84
CA VAL A 273 -23.16 -29.83 -63.18
C VAL A 273 -22.88 -30.18 -61.74
N SER A 274 -21.60 -30.22 -61.39
CA SER A 274 -21.11 -30.54 -60.05
C SER A 274 -20.26 -29.39 -59.53
N GLY A 275 -20.88 -28.48 -58.77
CA GLY A 275 -20.24 -27.27 -58.25
C GLY A 275 -19.85 -26.31 -59.37
N THR A 276 -18.54 -26.14 -59.59
CA THR A 276 -17.97 -25.32 -60.67
C THR A 276 -17.54 -26.11 -61.90
N THR A 277 -17.71 -27.44 -61.90
CA THR A 277 -17.37 -28.31 -63.04
C THR A 277 -18.62 -28.66 -63.82
N ILE A 278 -18.56 -28.48 -65.14
CA ILE A 278 -19.62 -28.80 -66.09
C ILE A 278 -19.12 -29.93 -66.99
N ARG A 279 -19.89 -31.01 -67.08
CA ARG A 279 -19.64 -32.12 -68.00
C ARG A 279 -20.77 -32.22 -69.00
N ILE A 280 -20.41 -32.26 -70.27
CA ILE A 280 -21.36 -32.31 -71.38
C ILE A 280 -21.11 -33.57 -72.20
N THR A 281 -22.18 -34.28 -72.53
CA THR A 281 -22.18 -35.46 -73.39
C THR A 281 -23.17 -35.27 -74.53
N GLY A 282 -22.76 -35.60 -75.75
CA GLY A 282 -23.61 -35.45 -76.93
C GLY A 282 -22.94 -35.99 -78.18
N VAL A 283 -23.51 -35.66 -79.34
CA VAL A 283 -22.93 -35.98 -80.65
C VAL A 283 -22.79 -34.71 -81.49
N ALA A 284 -21.72 -34.63 -82.27
CA ALA A 284 -21.43 -33.52 -83.17
C ALA A 284 -20.89 -34.03 -84.50
N ASP A 285 -20.97 -33.24 -85.56
CA ASP A 285 -20.34 -33.57 -86.85
C ASP A 285 -18.81 -33.64 -86.74
N ASN A 286 -18.21 -32.81 -85.89
CA ASN A 286 -16.79 -32.81 -85.58
C ASN A 286 -16.59 -32.47 -84.10
N ALA A 287 -16.24 -33.47 -83.28
CA ALA A 287 -16.07 -33.28 -81.84
C ALA A 287 -14.86 -32.41 -81.50
N GLY A 288 -13.79 -32.47 -82.30
CA GLY A 288 -12.56 -31.72 -82.09
C GLY A 288 -12.74 -30.21 -82.34
N GLU A 289 -13.57 -29.85 -83.32
CA GLU A 289 -13.88 -28.45 -83.60
C GLU A 289 -14.73 -27.82 -82.48
N LEU A 290 -15.74 -28.55 -82.00
CA LEU A 290 -16.57 -28.14 -80.87
C LEU A 290 -15.74 -27.93 -79.58
N LEU A 291 -14.78 -28.83 -79.32
CA LEU A 291 -13.84 -28.67 -78.20
C LEU A 291 -13.02 -27.38 -78.33
N THR A 292 -12.52 -27.09 -79.53
CA THR A 292 -11.72 -25.88 -79.79
C THR A 292 -12.54 -24.60 -79.64
N GLN A 293 -13.80 -24.62 -80.09
CA GLN A 293 -14.70 -23.47 -79.96
C GLN A 293 -15.06 -23.20 -78.49
N LEU A 294 -15.29 -24.24 -77.69
CA LEU A 294 -15.54 -24.11 -76.25
C LEU A 294 -14.28 -23.63 -75.50
N ALA A 295 -13.09 -24.10 -75.88
CA ALA A 295 -11.83 -23.65 -75.28
C ALA A 295 -11.52 -22.17 -75.53
N ARG A 296 -12.10 -21.54 -76.56
CA ARG A 296 -11.93 -20.11 -76.86
C ARG A 296 -12.84 -19.21 -76.02
N GLN A 297 -13.80 -19.75 -75.29
CA GLN A 297 -14.73 -18.94 -74.50
C GLN A 297 -14.06 -18.44 -73.21
N PRO A 298 -14.02 -17.12 -72.95
CA PRO A 298 -13.31 -16.56 -71.78
C PRO A 298 -13.95 -16.93 -70.44
N ALA A 299 -15.24 -17.29 -70.45
CA ALA A 299 -16.01 -17.74 -69.28
C ALA A 299 -15.74 -19.20 -68.89
N LEU A 300 -15.05 -19.97 -69.73
CA LEU A 300 -14.73 -21.38 -69.48
C LEU A 300 -13.22 -21.53 -69.20
N ALA A 301 -12.88 -22.42 -68.28
CA ALA A 301 -11.53 -22.80 -67.91
C ALA A 301 -11.38 -24.33 -68.02
N ASP A 302 -10.15 -24.80 -68.24
CA ASP A 302 -9.79 -26.23 -68.20
C ASP A 302 -10.68 -27.12 -69.08
N VAL A 303 -11.00 -26.67 -70.30
CA VAL A 303 -11.82 -27.42 -71.26
C VAL A 303 -11.00 -28.57 -71.85
N HIS A 304 -11.44 -29.81 -71.62
CA HIS A 304 -10.78 -31.00 -72.14
C HIS A 304 -11.78 -32.12 -72.46
N ALA A 305 -11.39 -33.02 -73.37
CA ALA A 305 -12.15 -34.23 -73.63
C ALA A 305 -11.86 -35.27 -72.53
N SER A 306 -12.90 -35.71 -71.82
CA SER A 306 -12.82 -36.72 -70.76
C SER A 306 -12.79 -38.14 -71.33
N ALA A 307 -13.32 -38.34 -72.54
CA ALA A 307 -13.26 -39.60 -73.28
C ALA A 307 -12.89 -39.37 -74.76
N ALA A 308 -12.24 -40.35 -75.39
CA ALA A 308 -11.93 -40.32 -76.83
C ALA A 308 -13.22 -40.22 -77.66
N SER A 309 -13.26 -39.35 -78.66
CA SER A 309 -14.42 -39.24 -79.55
C SER A 309 -14.55 -40.49 -80.41
N VAL A 310 -15.74 -41.12 -80.37
CA VAL A 310 -16.03 -42.33 -81.15
C VAL A 310 -17.05 -41.98 -82.22
N ARG A 311 -16.74 -42.30 -83.47
CA ARG A 311 -17.66 -42.10 -84.59
C ARG A 311 -18.80 -43.11 -84.52
N ASP A 312 -20.02 -42.63 -84.40
CA ASP A 312 -21.23 -43.44 -84.42
C ASP A 312 -21.66 -43.64 -85.88
N ASN A 313 -21.52 -44.87 -86.37
CA ASN A 313 -21.72 -45.22 -87.78
C ASN A 313 -23.20 -45.15 -88.20
N ALA A 314 -24.14 -45.20 -87.24
CA ALA A 314 -25.57 -45.08 -87.53
C ALA A 314 -26.01 -43.63 -87.79
N LEU A 315 -25.30 -42.66 -87.21
CA LEU A 315 -25.65 -41.23 -87.28
C LEU A 315 -24.65 -40.41 -88.11
N ALA A 316 -23.57 -41.04 -88.58
CA ALA A 316 -22.44 -40.41 -89.27
C ALA A 316 -21.78 -39.25 -88.47
N LYS A 317 -21.99 -39.20 -87.15
CA LYS A 317 -21.53 -38.16 -86.20
C LYS A 317 -20.56 -38.73 -85.17
N GLU A 318 -19.85 -37.88 -84.45
CA GLU A 318 -18.92 -38.26 -83.38
C GLU A 318 -19.55 -38.02 -82.00
N ARG A 319 -19.57 -39.07 -81.16
CA ARG A 319 -19.98 -38.95 -79.75
C ARG A 319 -18.84 -38.38 -78.92
N PHE A 320 -19.12 -37.36 -78.12
CA PHE A 320 -18.13 -36.67 -77.30
C PHE A 320 -18.53 -36.62 -75.83
N THR A 321 -17.53 -36.53 -74.96
CA THR A 321 -17.70 -36.19 -73.54
C THR A 321 -16.65 -35.16 -73.19
N ILE A 322 -17.08 -33.93 -72.91
CA ILE A 322 -16.22 -32.79 -72.63
C ILE A 322 -16.46 -32.36 -71.18
N GLU A 323 -15.38 -32.18 -70.45
CA GLU A 323 -15.37 -31.62 -69.10
C GLU A 323 -14.75 -30.23 -69.14
N MET A 324 -15.35 -29.30 -68.42
CA MET A 324 -14.90 -27.91 -68.33
C MET A 324 -15.21 -27.35 -66.95
N ARG A 325 -14.46 -26.34 -66.53
CA ARG A 325 -14.70 -25.62 -65.29
C ARG A 325 -15.21 -24.22 -65.60
N TRP A 326 -16.26 -23.79 -64.92
CA TRP A 326 -16.72 -22.41 -65.04
C TRP A 326 -15.76 -21.49 -64.32
N ARG A 327 -15.28 -20.47 -65.04
CA ARG A 327 -14.54 -19.38 -64.44
C ARG A 327 -15.57 -18.41 -63.89
N GLU A 328 -15.68 -18.32 -62.56
CA GLU A 328 -16.30 -17.13 -61.96
C GLU A 328 -15.64 -15.91 -62.58
N PRO A 329 -16.41 -14.88 -62.97
CA PRO A 329 -15.80 -13.64 -63.42
C PRO A 329 -14.96 -13.12 -62.26
N SER A 330 -13.66 -13.41 -62.31
CA SER A 330 -12.69 -12.86 -61.38
C SER A 330 -12.83 -11.36 -61.54
N ALA A 331 -13.31 -10.70 -60.49
CA ALA A 331 -13.22 -9.27 -60.34
C ALA A 331 -11.72 -8.91 -60.38
N GLN A 332 -11.16 -8.78 -61.58
CA GLN A 332 -9.84 -8.20 -61.77
C GLN A 332 -9.99 -6.68 -61.69
N GLU A 333 -9.81 -6.20 -60.46
CA GLU A 333 -8.76 -5.24 -60.10
C GLU A 333 -8.00 -4.57 -61.27
N GLY A 334 -8.07 -3.24 -61.30
CA GLY A 334 -7.33 -2.37 -62.22
C GLY A 334 -7.50 -0.88 -61.89
N LYS A 335 -7.02 -0.49 -60.71
CA LYS A 335 -6.69 0.88 -60.22
C LYS A 335 -6.00 1.73 -61.32
N PRO A 336 -6.04 3.09 -61.35
CA PRO A 336 -6.33 4.09 -60.30
C PRO A 336 -7.55 5.00 -60.49
#